data_AF-A0A1C3EU99-F1
#
_entry.id   AF-A0A1C3EU99-F1
#
_cell.length_a   1.000
_cell.length_b   1.000
_cell.length_c   1.000
_cell.angle_alpha   90.00
_cell.angle_beta   90.00
_cell.angle_gamma   90.00
#
_symmetry.space_group_name_H-M   'P 1'
#
loop_
_entity.id
_entity.type
_entity.pdbx_description
1 polymer ?
#
loop_
_entity_poly.entity_id
_entity_poly.type
_entity_poly.pdbx_seq_one_letter_code
_entity_poly.pdbx_strand_id
1 'polypeptide(L)'
;MHENRSLLGLDEPHSIAEKLSLFVFALLIGPLIAALIFLGIPHLEPPWRNVALWVSETLVVFWICLLVFIWWRPQWFRRIYLSVERIVVVAIRTIVLVGVIWLAIISVIGWLRAMHFV
;
A
#
# COMPACT_ATOMS: atom_id res chain seq x y z
N MET A 1 -14.36 20.96 6.79
CA MET A 1 -13.15 21.51 6.12
C MET A 1 -11.88 20.87 6.71
N HIS A 2 -11.68 19.56 6.51
CA HIS A 2 -10.51 18.81 6.97
C HIS A 2 -10.01 17.90 5.85
N GLU A 3 -9.52 18.47 4.75
CA GLU A 3 -9.09 17.66 3.61
C GLU A 3 -7.93 18.32 2.89
N ASN A 4 -6.72 18.25 3.46
CA ASN A 4 -5.43 18.45 2.77
C ASN A 4 -4.28 18.16 3.73
N ARG A 5 -4.39 17.06 4.48
CA ARG A 5 -3.31 16.53 5.32
C ARG A 5 -2.92 15.15 4.80
N SER A 6 -1.62 14.89 4.76
CA SER A 6 -1.09 13.55 4.47
C SER A 6 -1.64 12.55 5.47
N LEU A 7 -2.17 11.44 4.97
CA LEU A 7 -2.68 10.35 5.79
C LEU A 7 -1.55 9.58 6.49
N LEU A 8 -0.34 9.69 5.97
CA LEU A 8 0.89 9.13 6.52
C LEU A 8 1.59 10.07 7.52
N GLY A 9 1.01 11.24 7.85
CA GLY A 9 1.56 12.16 8.85
C GLY A 9 2.81 12.92 8.38
N LEU A 10 3.17 12.83 7.10
CA LEU A 10 4.41 13.40 6.57
C LEU A 10 4.39 14.94 6.40
N ASP A 11 3.27 15.58 6.72
CA ASP A 11 3.14 17.03 6.70
C ASP A 11 3.80 17.71 7.92
N GLU A 12 4.00 17.00 9.03
CA GLU A 12 4.61 17.57 10.25
C GLU A 12 6.11 17.80 10.05
N PRO A 13 6.73 18.83 10.66
CA PRO A 13 8.18 19.02 10.57
C PRO A 13 8.90 17.86 11.29
N HIS A 14 9.57 17.00 10.52
CA HIS A 14 10.36 15.89 11.06
C HIS A 14 11.82 16.31 11.18
N SER A 15 12.47 15.86 12.26
CA SER A 15 13.91 15.98 12.44
C SER A 15 14.67 15.19 11.37
N ILE A 16 15.95 15.50 11.14
CA ILE A 16 16.78 14.81 10.14
C ILE A 16 16.88 13.31 10.46
N ALA A 17 16.98 12.95 11.73
CA ALA A 17 17.03 11.56 12.18
C ALA A 17 15.74 10.79 11.87
N GLU A 18 14.57 11.41 12.07
CA GLU A 18 13.28 10.81 11.72
C GLU A 18 13.08 10.70 10.21
N LYS A 19 13.53 11.69 9.43
CA LYS A 19 13.52 11.59 7.97
C LYS A 19 14.40 10.44 7.49
N LEU A 20 15.57 10.27 8.09
CA LEU A 20 16.48 9.18 7.77
C LEU A 20 15.85 7.82 8.13
N SER A 21 15.25 7.68 9.31
CA SER A 21 14.60 6.43 9.72
C SER A 21 13.42 6.08 8.80
N LEU A 22 12.57 7.06 8.46
CA LEU A 22 11.47 6.90 7.51
C LEU A 22 11.97 6.55 6.11
N PHE A 23 13.06 7.18 5.66
CA PHE A 23 13.67 6.89 4.36
C PHE A 23 14.23 5.47 4.31
N VAL A 24 14.98 5.04 5.33
CA VAL A 24 15.52 3.68 5.41
C VAL A 24 14.40 2.66 5.48
N PHE A 25 13.37 2.92 6.29
CA PHE A 25 12.20 2.05 6.40
C PHE A 25 11.45 1.92 5.07
N ALA A 26 11.23 3.05 4.40
CA ALA A 26 10.67 3.10 3.05
C ALA A 26 11.50 2.30 2.03
N LEU A 27 12.82 2.46 2.08
CA LEU A 27 13.75 1.78 1.19
C LEU A 27 13.83 0.27 1.43
N LEU A 28 13.53 -0.21 2.64
CA LEU A 28 13.49 -1.64 2.96
C LEU A 28 12.13 -2.26 2.65
N ILE A 29 11.06 -1.63 3.11
CA ILE A 29 9.69 -2.15 2.93
C ILE A 29 9.27 -2.10 1.48
N GLY A 30 9.67 -1.07 0.74
CA GLY A 30 9.21 -0.90 -0.62
C GLY A 30 9.60 -2.01 -1.58
N PRO A 31 10.89 -2.34 -1.68
CA PRO A 31 11.36 -3.49 -2.45
C PRO A 31 10.78 -4.80 -1.96
N LEU A 32 10.56 -4.96 -0.64
CA LEU A 32 9.95 -6.17 -0.08
C LEU A 32 8.51 -6.36 -0.60
N ILE A 33 7.69 -5.30 -0.54
CA ILE A 33 6.32 -5.32 -1.06
C ILE A 33 6.32 -5.55 -2.57
N ALA A 34 7.20 -4.85 -3.31
CA ALA A 34 7.32 -5.02 -4.75
C ALA A 34 7.71 -6.45 -5.13
N ALA A 35 8.65 -7.06 -4.40
CA ALA A 35 9.06 -8.45 -4.61
C ALA A 35 7.92 -9.43 -4.33
N LEU A 36 7.16 -9.24 -3.24
CA LEU A 36 6.00 -10.08 -2.93
C LEU A 36 4.93 -10.01 -4.03
N ILE A 37 4.63 -8.81 -4.53
CA ILE A 37 3.69 -8.61 -5.63
C ILE A 37 4.24 -9.28 -6.90
N PHE A 38 5.50 -9.04 -7.25
CA PHE A 38 6.12 -9.56 -8.46
C PHE A 38 6.18 -11.10 -8.48
N LEU A 39 6.41 -11.74 -7.34
CA LEU A 39 6.34 -13.20 -7.21
C LEU A 39 4.93 -13.74 -7.38
N GLY A 40 3.90 -12.96 -7.06
CA GLY A 40 2.50 -13.35 -7.20
C GLY A 40 1.94 -13.17 -8.62
N ILE A 41 2.43 -12.20 -9.40
CA ILE A 41 1.93 -11.88 -10.75
C ILE A 41 1.90 -13.09 -11.72
N PRO A 42 2.92 -13.97 -11.80
CA PRO A 42 2.93 -15.10 -12.71
C PRO A 42 1.81 -16.12 -12.45
N HIS A 43 1.29 -16.16 -11.22
CA HIS A 43 0.26 -17.10 -10.80
C HIS A 43 -1.17 -16.57 -11.03
N LEU A 44 -1.31 -15.35 -11.54
CA LEU A 44 -2.61 -14.73 -11.81
C LEU A 44 -3.08 -15.03 -13.24
N GLU A 45 -4.35 -15.40 -13.38
CA GLU A 45 -5.01 -15.51 -14.69
C GLU A 45 -5.27 -14.11 -15.29
N PRO A 46 -5.27 -13.95 -16.63
CA PRO A 46 -5.82 -12.75 -17.27
C PRO A 46 -7.33 -12.74 -17.00
N PRO A 47 -7.95 -11.72 -16.37
CA PRO A 47 -7.60 -10.28 -16.39
C PRO A 47 -6.82 -9.75 -15.17
N TRP A 48 -6.74 -10.53 -14.09
CA TRP A 48 -6.16 -10.12 -12.81
C TRP A 48 -4.68 -9.80 -12.90
N ARG A 49 -3.96 -10.51 -13.78
CA ARG A 49 -2.55 -10.22 -14.09
C ARG A 49 -2.33 -8.80 -14.60
N ASN A 50 -3.22 -8.29 -15.48
CA ASN A 50 -3.10 -6.94 -16.03
C ASN A 50 -3.39 -5.88 -14.95
N VAL A 51 -4.39 -6.13 -14.11
CA VAL A 51 -4.68 -5.28 -12.95
C VAL A 51 -3.49 -5.25 -11.99
N ALA A 52 -2.90 -6.41 -11.69
CA ALA A 52 -1.74 -6.50 -10.80
C ALA A 52 -0.51 -5.77 -11.34
N LEU A 53 -0.25 -5.86 -12.64
CA LEU A 53 0.80 -5.07 -13.30
C LEU A 53 0.56 -3.57 -13.14
N TRP A 54 -0.65 -3.10 -13.44
CA TRP A 54 -1.01 -1.68 -13.33
C TRP A 54 -0.91 -1.16 -11.89
N VAL A 55 -1.33 -1.97 -10.92
CA VAL A 55 -1.18 -1.70 -9.49
C VAL A 55 0.31 -1.65 -9.10
N SER A 56 1.13 -2.56 -9.61
CA SER A 56 2.57 -2.59 -9.33
C SER A 56 3.29 -1.34 -9.85
N GLU A 57 2.97 -0.89 -11.07
CA GLU A 57 3.52 0.33 -11.65
C GLU A 57 3.12 1.56 -10.83
N THR A 58 1.85 1.65 -10.43
CA THR A 58 1.34 2.73 -9.59
C THR A 58 2.03 2.76 -8.22
N LEU A 59 2.29 1.60 -7.63
CA LEU A 59 3.01 1.47 -6.35
C LEU A 59 4.47 1.92 -6.46
N VAL A 60 5.15 1.60 -7.57
CA VAL A 60 6.52 2.08 -7.82
C VAL A 60 6.55 3.59 -7.92
N VAL A 61 5.63 4.19 -8.70
CA VAL A 61 5.52 5.65 -8.82
C VAL A 61 5.25 6.28 -7.46
N PHE A 62 4.32 5.73 -6.68
CA PHE A 62 4.05 6.18 -5.32
C PHE A 62 5.31 6.12 -4.44
N TRP A 63 6.11 5.07 -4.54
CA TRP A 63 7.33 4.96 -3.74
C TRP A 63 8.36 6.02 -4.07
N ILE A 64 8.59 6.26 -5.35
CA ILE A 64 9.50 7.31 -5.81
C ILE A 64 9.01 8.66 -5.28
N CYS A 65 7.71 8.95 -5.41
CA CYS A 65 7.10 10.15 -4.87
C CYS A 65 7.29 10.27 -3.35
N LEU A 66 7.12 9.17 -2.62
CA LEU A 66 7.24 9.14 -1.17
C LEU A 66 8.69 9.38 -0.70
N LEU A 67 9.69 8.78 -1.35
CA LEU A 67 11.10 9.04 -1.06
C LEU A 67 11.49 10.50 -1.33
N VAL A 68 11.08 11.05 -2.47
CA VAL A 68 11.29 12.46 -2.82
C VAL A 68 10.60 13.37 -1.81
N PHE A 69 9.38 13.01 -1.38
CA PHE A 69 8.62 13.79 -0.41
C PHE A 69 9.26 13.75 0.98
N ILE A 70 9.79 12.61 1.46
CA ILE A 70 10.49 12.53 2.76
C ILE A 70 11.68 13.50 2.80
N TRP A 71 12.45 13.56 1.71
CA TRP A 71 13.71 14.30 1.69
C TRP A 71 13.54 15.79 1.36
N TRP A 72 12.88 16.11 0.24
CA TRP A 72 12.86 17.48 -0.32
C TRP A 72 11.57 18.25 0.01
N ARG A 73 10.44 17.58 0.22
CA ARG A 73 9.11 18.21 0.44
C ARG A 73 8.82 19.42 -0.48
N PRO A 74 8.91 19.29 -1.82
CA PRO A 74 8.64 20.44 -2.69
C PRO A 74 7.18 20.87 -2.59
N GLN A 75 6.90 22.16 -2.39
CA GLN A 75 5.52 22.65 -2.23
C GLN A 75 4.63 22.40 -3.47
N TRP A 76 5.21 22.47 -4.67
CA TRP A 76 4.52 22.17 -5.93
C TRP A 76 4.21 20.68 -6.09
N PHE A 77 5.06 19.80 -5.56
CA PHE A 77 4.92 18.36 -5.62
C PHE A 77 3.89 17.82 -4.60
N ARG A 78 3.63 18.57 -3.54
CA ARG A 78 2.68 18.20 -2.47
C ARG A 78 1.30 17.82 -3.01
N ARG A 79 0.77 18.53 -4.01
CA ARG A 79 -0.54 18.19 -4.59
C ARG A 79 -0.53 16.85 -5.31
N ILE A 80 0.52 16.55 -6.06
CA ILE A 80 0.68 15.29 -6.78
C ILE A 80 0.81 14.16 -5.76
N TYR A 81 1.68 14.34 -4.77
CA TYR A 81 1.88 13.38 -3.69
C TYR A 81 0.58 13.04 -2.95
N LEU A 82 -0.21 14.04 -2.53
CA LEU A 82 -1.48 13.82 -1.83
C LEU A 82 -2.51 13.07 -2.69
N SER A 83 -2.58 13.36 -4.00
CA SER A 83 -3.45 12.63 -4.92
C SER A 83 -3.06 11.16 -5.00
N VAL A 84 -1.76 10.86 -5.14
CA VAL A 84 -1.27 9.48 -5.24
C VAL A 84 -1.40 8.76 -3.89
N GLU A 85 -1.09 9.41 -2.78
CA GLU A 85 -1.27 8.86 -1.42
C GLU A 85 -2.72 8.45 -1.19
N ARG A 86 -3.69 9.30 -1.57
CA ARG A 86 -5.11 8.97 -1.43
C ARG A 86 -5.50 7.75 -2.24
N ILE A 87 -5.05 7.64 -3.49
CA ILE A 87 -5.32 6.48 -4.36
C ILE A 87 -4.75 5.21 -3.72
N VAL A 88 -3.49 5.25 -3.27
CA VAL A 88 -2.81 4.09 -2.69
C VAL A 88 -3.44 3.68 -1.35
N VAL A 89 -3.75 4.62 -0.46
CA VAL A 89 -4.39 4.30 0.83
C VAL A 89 -5.78 3.71 0.62
N VAL A 90 -6.58 4.22 -0.31
CA VAL A 90 -7.89 3.65 -0.64
C VAL A 90 -7.75 2.25 -1.24
N ALA A 91 -6.78 2.04 -2.14
CA ALA A 91 -6.51 0.74 -2.74
C ALA A 91 -6.10 -0.28 -1.67
N ILE A 92 -5.13 0.06 -0.80
CA ILE A 92 -4.67 -0.81 0.29
C ILE A 92 -5.82 -1.13 1.26
N ARG A 93 -6.61 -0.13 1.67
CA ARG A 93 -7.75 -0.37 2.56
C ARG A 93 -8.76 -1.32 1.93
N THR A 94 -9.04 -1.17 0.65
CA THR A 94 -9.94 -2.07 -0.08
C THR A 94 -9.37 -3.49 -0.13
N ILE A 95 -8.08 -3.65 -0.46
CA ILE A 95 -7.43 -4.96 -0.52
C ILE A 95 -7.45 -5.65 0.85
N VAL A 96 -7.11 -4.93 1.92
CA VAL A 96 -7.14 -5.45 3.29
C VAL A 96 -8.55 -5.86 3.68
N LEU A 97 -9.55 -5.01 3.41
CA LEU A 97 -10.95 -5.30 3.74
C LEU A 97 -11.46 -6.54 2.99
N VAL A 98 -11.18 -6.64 1.69
CA VAL A 98 -11.51 -7.83 0.89
C VAL A 98 -10.80 -9.07 1.44
N GLY A 99 -9.52 -8.97 1.78
CA GLY A 99 -8.74 -10.07 2.37
C GLY A 99 -9.30 -10.53 3.71
N VAL A 100 -9.66 -9.60 4.60
CA VAL A 100 -10.29 -9.89 5.90
C VAL A 100 -11.64 -10.57 5.72
N ILE A 101 -12.47 -10.08 4.80
CA ILE A 101 -13.76 -10.73 4.48
C ILE A 101 -13.52 -12.16 3.99
N TRP A 102 -12.56 -12.38 3.10
CA TRP A 102 -12.22 -13.71 2.59
C TRP A 102 -11.76 -14.65 3.72
N LEU A 103 -10.88 -14.18 4.60
CA LEU A 103 -10.42 -14.96 5.76
C LEU A 103 -11.56 -15.30 6.72
N ALA A 104 -12.50 -14.37 6.94
CA ALA A 104 -13.68 -14.62 7.75
C ALA A 104 -14.56 -15.71 7.13
N ILE A 105 -14.78 -15.67 5.81
CA ILE A 105 -15.56 -16.69 5.09
C ILE A 105 -14.89 -18.07 5.21
N ILE A 106 -13.58 -18.18 4.98
CA ILE A 106 -12.84 -19.45 5.14
C ILE A 106 -12.97 -19.98 6.56
N SER A 107 -12.83 -19.11 7.55
CA SER A 107 -12.89 -19.49 8.97
C SER A 107 -14.27 -20.04 9.33
N VAL A 108 -15.35 -19.38 8.86
CA VAL A 108 -16.73 -19.83 9.09
C VAL A 108 -17.00 -21.16 8.38
N ILE A 109 -16.60 -21.31 7.11
CA ILE A 109 -16.77 -22.57 6.36
C ILE A 109 -15.97 -23.71 7.01
N GLY A 110 -14.74 -23.43 7.44
CA GLY A 110 -13.89 -24.40 8.13
C GLY A 110 -14.52 -24.86 9.44
N TRP A 111 -15.09 -23.94 10.22
CA TRP A 111 -15.78 -24.25 11.46
C TRP A 111 -17.07 -25.06 11.24
N LEU A 112 -17.88 -24.69 10.25
CA LEU A 112 -19.09 -25.44 9.88
C LEU A 112 -18.77 -26.86 9.43
N ARG A 113 -17.68 -27.05 8.65
CA ARG A 113 -17.19 -28.39 8.31
C ARG A 113 -16.74 -29.16 9.54
N ALA A 114 -15.96 -28.54 10.43
CA ALA A 114 -15.50 -29.19 11.66
C ALA A 114 -16.67 -29.68 12.53
N MET A 115 -17.77 -28.90 12.61
CA MET A 115 -18.98 -29.30 13.33
C MET A 115 -19.75 -30.44 12.67
N HIS A 116 -19.71 -30.57 11.34
CA HIS A 116 -20.40 -31.64 10.62
C HIS A 116 -19.71 -33.01 10.73
N PHE A 117 -18.44 -33.04 11.15
CA PHE A 117 -17.64 -34.26 11.33
C PHE A 117 -17.53 -34.70 12.81
N VAL A 118 -18.15 -33.98 13.75
CA VAL A 118 -18.25 -34.29 15.18
C VAL A 118 -19.69 -34.71 15.50
#